data_AF-A0A927U8I9-F1
#
_entry.id   AF-A0A927U8I9-F1
#
_cell.length_a   1.000
_cell.length_b   1.000
_cell.length_c   1.000
_cell.angle_alpha   90.00
_cell.angle_beta   90.00
_cell.angle_gamma   90.00
#
_symmetry.space_group_name_H-M   'P 1'
#
loop_
_entity.id
_entity.type
_entity.pdbx_description
1 polymer ?
#
loop_
_entity_poly.entity_id
_entity_poly.type
_entity_poly.pdbx_seq_one_letter_code
_entity_poly.pdbx_strand_id
1 'polypeptide(L)'
;MIKTYEDLVEYTERMTRRINKKYMSGEKGCNVAYLPMLSGIGPCKVEMRPGAGHNFYAVVDAIHNCYKNNPDGGYDRGFADGIEVLTRVSSAKVGSLDLLLNIIFYQVKKEKEGTAEFNVDIDEIMARVNKLIEDNKEVYRQDYASFDHWYERCQKIAREKYGLELG
;
A
#
# COMPACT_ATOMS: atom_id res chain seq x y z
N MET A 1 16.84 -0.27 18.91
CA MET A 1 17.22 0.78 17.94
C MET A 1 17.30 0.10 16.60
N ILE A 2 16.49 0.51 15.62
CA ILE A 2 16.53 -0.03 14.26
C ILE A 2 17.84 0.44 13.63
N LYS A 3 18.69 -0.48 13.20
CA LYS A 3 20.00 -0.16 12.61
C LYS A 3 20.06 -0.55 11.14
N THR A 4 19.27 -1.54 10.73
CA THR A 4 19.21 -2.02 9.35
C THR A 4 17.78 -2.07 8.81
N TYR A 5 17.65 -2.38 7.52
CA TYR A 5 16.35 -2.63 6.90
C TYR A 5 15.69 -3.89 7.46
N GLU A 6 16.46 -4.94 7.71
CA GLU A 6 15.98 -6.18 8.31
C GLU A 6 15.41 -5.92 9.71
N ASP A 7 16.10 -5.10 10.54
CA ASP A 7 15.58 -4.68 11.84
C ASP A 7 14.22 -3.94 11.72
N LEU A 8 14.08 -3.12 10.67
CA LEU A 8 12.85 -2.36 10.41
C LEU A 8 11.72 -3.30 10.01
N VAL A 9 11.98 -4.27 9.13
CA VAL A 9 11.01 -5.28 8.71
C VAL A 9 10.59 -6.14 9.90
N GLU A 10 11.54 -6.66 10.69
CA GLU A 10 11.23 -7.50 11.86
C GLU A 10 10.39 -6.73 12.91
N TYR A 11 10.70 -5.45 13.12
CA TYR A 11 9.87 -4.58 13.95
C TYR A 11 8.47 -4.42 13.37
N THR A 12 8.36 -4.23 12.07
CA THR A 12 7.09 -4.04 11.37
C THR A 12 6.25 -5.30 11.39
N GLU A 13 6.84 -6.50 11.29
CA GLU A 13 6.13 -7.78 11.42
C GLU A 13 5.39 -7.89 12.77
N ARG A 14 6.01 -7.46 13.87
CA ARG A 14 5.34 -7.45 15.19
C ARG A 14 4.11 -6.56 15.20
N MET A 15 4.17 -5.43 14.49
CA MET A 15 3.04 -4.53 14.32
C MET A 15 1.97 -5.17 13.43
N THR A 16 2.37 -5.76 12.30
CA THR A 16 1.50 -6.46 11.37
C THR A 16 0.70 -7.58 12.05
N ARG A 17 1.33 -8.40 12.90
CA ARG A 17 0.63 -9.45 13.66
C ARG A 17 -0.44 -8.87 14.61
N ARG A 18 -0.18 -7.72 15.24
CA ARG A 18 -1.15 -7.05 16.12
C ARG A 18 -2.33 -6.49 15.33
N ILE A 19 -2.04 -5.84 14.20
CA ILE A 19 -3.06 -5.32 13.29
C ILE A 19 -3.90 -6.45 12.72
N ASN A 20 -3.27 -7.55 12.29
CA ASN A 20 -3.97 -8.70 11.75
C ASN A 20 -4.85 -9.39 12.81
N LYS A 21 -4.41 -9.48 14.07
CA LYS A 21 -5.26 -9.97 15.16
C LYS A 21 -6.53 -9.12 15.32
N LYS A 22 -6.45 -7.80 15.13
CA LYS A 22 -7.61 -6.90 15.13
C LYS A 22 -8.47 -7.08 13.88
N TYR A 23 -7.87 -7.24 12.71
CA TYR A 23 -8.59 -7.52 11.46
C TYR A 23 -9.41 -8.81 11.58
N MET A 24 -8.79 -9.88 12.11
CA MET A 24 -9.39 -11.20 12.28
C MET A 24 -10.39 -11.30 13.44
N SER A 25 -10.54 -10.29 14.29
CA SER A 25 -11.51 -10.35 15.40
C SER A 25 -12.97 -10.28 14.93
N GLY A 26 -13.22 -9.77 13.71
CA GLY A 26 -14.57 -9.54 13.19
C GLY A 26 -15.32 -8.41 13.91
N GLU A 27 -14.66 -7.68 14.82
CA GLU A 27 -15.27 -6.56 15.53
C GLU A 27 -15.55 -5.39 14.59
N LYS A 28 -16.50 -4.53 14.95
CA LYS A 28 -16.85 -3.34 14.14
C LYS A 28 -15.61 -2.50 13.84
N GLY A 29 -15.35 -2.25 12.55
CA GLY A 29 -14.18 -1.49 12.08
C GLY A 29 -12.90 -2.32 11.93
N CYS A 30 -12.97 -3.65 12.02
CA CYS A 30 -11.83 -4.51 11.72
C CYS A 30 -11.40 -4.43 10.24
N ASN A 31 -12.33 -4.22 9.31
CA ASN A 31 -12.10 -4.11 7.87
C ASN A 31 -11.25 -2.89 7.46
N VAL A 32 -11.04 -1.91 8.35
CA VAL A 32 -10.15 -0.77 8.13
C VAL A 32 -8.82 -0.89 8.89
N ALA A 33 -8.55 -2.03 9.55
CA ALA A 33 -7.38 -2.20 10.42
C ALA A 33 -6.05 -2.08 9.65
N TYR A 34 -6.02 -2.47 8.38
CA TYR A 34 -4.82 -2.38 7.54
C TYR A 34 -4.58 -0.97 6.99
N LEU A 35 -5.59 -0.10 6.94
CA LEU A 35 -5.42 1.26 6.42
C LEU A 35 -4.30 2.01 7.16
N PRO A 36 -4.31 2.16 8.51
CA PRO A 36 -3.24 2.86 9.21
C PRO A 36 -1.85 2.27 8.96
N MET A 37 -1.77 0.96 8.76
CA MET A 37 -0.51 0.25 8.52
C MET A 37 0.05 0.55 7.14
N LEU A 38 -0.78 0.51 6.10
CA LEU A 38 -0.39 0.85 4.73
C LEU A 38 -0.11 2.35 4.57
N SER A 39 -0.87 3.19 5.27
CA SER A 39 -0.80 4.64 5.13
C SER A 39 0.17 5.32 6.12
N GLY A 40 0.77 4.57 7.05
CA GLY A 40 1.65 5.09 8.09
C GLY A 40 0.97 6.04 9.08
N ILE A 41 -0.34 5.89 9.31
CA ILE A 41 -1.11 6.79 10.20
C ILE A 41 -0.92 6.40 11.67
N GLY A 42 -0.70 7.41 12.51
CA GLY A 42 -0.64 7.27 13.96
C GLY A 42 0.51 6.35 14.40
N PRO A 43 0.25 5.35 15.28
CA PRO A 43 1.30 4.48 15.79
C PRO A 43 1.85 3.51 14.74
N CYS A 44 1.26 3.49 13.53
CA CYS A 44 1.70 2.63 12.44
C CYS A 44 2.74 3.27 11.52
N LYS A 45 3.24 4.47 11.87
CA LYS A 45 4.30 5.12 11.12
C LYS A 45 5.61 4.34 11.26
N VAL A 46 5.98 3.63 10.20
CA VAL A 46 7.26 2.91 10.07
C VAL A 46 8.29 3.83 9.42
N GLU A 47 9.38 4.18 10.11
CA GLU A 47 10.45 5.00 9.56
C GLU A 47 11.84 4.44 9.95
N MET A 48 12.81 4.51 9.04
CA MET A 48 14.19 4.10 9.33
C MET A 48 14.86 5.02 10.37
N ARG A 49 14.53 6.32 10.30
CA ARG A 49 14.95 7.35 11.25
C ARG A 49 13.86 8.42 11.33
N PRO A 50 13.77 9.20 12.42
CA PRO A 50 12.74 10.24 12.55
C PRO A 50 12.71 11.18 11.34
N GLY A 51 11.54 11.32 10.71
CA GLY A 51 11.33 12.20 9.56
C GLY A 51 11.75 11.62 8.21
N ALA A 52 12.16 10.34 8.13
CA ALA A 52 12.49 9.68 6.87
C ALA A 52 11.27 9.39 5.97
N GLY A 53 10.06 9.58 6.49
CA GLY A 53 8.83 9.21 5.80
C GLY A 53 8.45 7.75 6.03
N HIS A 54 7.18 7.45 5.81
CA HIS A 54 6.65 6.11 5.99
C HIS A 54 7.27 5.13 4.99
N ASN A 55 7.92 4.08 5.50
CA ASN A 55 8.55 3.05 4.69
C ASN A 55 7.55 1.95 4.35
N PHE A 56 6.79 2.17 3.28
CA PHE A 56 5.82 1.20 2.78
C PHE A 56 6.46 -0.09 2.25
N TYR A 57 7.74 -0.06 1.82
CA TYR A 57 8.47 -1.27 1.44
C TYR A 57 8.57 -2.25 2.62
N ALA A 58 8.99 -1.74 3.79
CA ALA A 58 9.10 -2.55 4.99
C ALA A 58 7.74 -3.08 5.47
N VAL A 59 6.66 -2.32 5.25
CA VAL A 59 5.30 -2.76 5.55
C VAL A 59 4.88 -3.93 4.65
N VAL A 60 5.03 -3.78 3.34
CA VAL A 60 4.66 -4.84 2.38
C VAL A 60 5.48 -6.11 2.64
N ASP A 61 6.80 -5.98 2.84
CA ASP A 61 7.67 -7.11 3.19
C ASP A 61 7.25 -7.79 4.50
N ALA A 62 6.91 -7.02 5.53
CA ALA A 62 6.45 -7.57 6.80
C ALA A 62 5.11 -8.33 6.66
N ILE A 63 4.20 -7.88 5.81
CA ILE A 63 2.94 -8.59 5.52
C ILE A 63 3.22 -9.92 4.83
N HIS A 64 4.07 -9.94 3.81
CA HIS A 64 4.48 -11.18 3.14
C HIS A 64 5.17 -12.15 4.11
N ASN A 65 6.10 -11.68 4.94
CA ASN A 65 6.75 -12.53 5.94
C ASN A 65 5.74 -13.09 6.96
N CYS A 66 4.75 -12.29 7.37
CA CYS A 66 3.70 -12.78 8.26
C CYS A 66 2.79 -13.81 7.57
N TYR A 67 2.44 -13.61 6.29
CA TYR A 67 1.69 -14.57 5.50
C TYR A 67 2.47 -15.88 5.33
N LYS A 68 3.74 -15.82 4.95
CA LYS A 68 4.63 -16.99 4.81
C LYS A 68 4.61 -17.90 6.05
N ASN A 69 4.60 -17.28 7.23
CA ASN A 69 4.61 -18.00 8.51
C ASN A 69 3.22 -18.48 8.94
N ASN A 70 2.14 -17.92 8.38
CA ASN A 70 0.76 -18.31 8.68
C ASN A 70 -0.16 -17.98 7.47
N PRO A 71 -0.17 -18.82 6.42
CA PRO A 71 -0.90 -18.53 5.18
C PRO A 71 -2.41 -18.41 5.39
N ASP A 72 -2.98 -19.18 6.32
CA ASP A 72 -4.40 -19.12 6.68
C ASP A 72 -4.74 -17.94 7.60
N GLY A 73 -3.74 -17.12 7.96
CA GLY A 73 -3.87 -16.00 8.88
C GLY A 73 -4.66 -14.81 8.32
N GLY A 74 -5.01 -14.81 7.04
CA GLY A 74 -5.79 -13.74 6.39
C GLY A 74 -5.02 -12.46 6.09
N TYR A 75 -3.69 -12.51 6.04
CA TYR A 75 -2.84 -11.34 5.77
C TYR A 75 -3.00 -10.80 4.35
N ASP A 76 -3.21 -11.69 3.38
CA ASP A 76 -3.52 -11.41 1.98
C ASP A 76 -4.86 -10.64 1.86
N ARG A 77 -5.91 -11.14 2.51
CA ARG A 77 -7.23 -10.50 2.55
C ARG A 77 -7.16 -9.15 3.25
N GLY A 78 -6.47 -9.07 4.39
CA GLY A 78 -6.25 -7.82 5.09
C GLY A 78 -5.51 -6.79 4.25
N PHE A 79 -4.50 -7.21 3.48
CA PHE A 79 -3.79 -6.36 2.53
C PHE A 79 -4.70 -5.83 1.42
N ALA A 80 -5.45 -6.71 0.77
CA ALA A 80 -6.39 -6.34 -0.29
C ALA A 80 -7.49 -5.37 0.20
N ASP A 81 -8.12 -5.67 1.35
CA ASP A 81 -9.09 -4.78 2.00
C ASP A 81 -8.46 -3.43 2.36
N GLY A 82 -7.20 -3.45 2.83
CA GLY A 82 -6.43 -2.25 3.11
C GLY A 82 -6.22 -1.37 1.89
N ILE A 83 -5.87 -1.96 0.74
CA ILE A 83 -5.75 -1.25 -0.55
C ILE A 83 -7.11 -0.67 -0.96
N GLU A 84 -8.19 -1.42 -0.81
CA GLU A 84 -9.53 -0.93 -1.13
C GLU A 84 -9.92 0.29 -0.28
N VAL A 85 -9.70 0.21 1.03
CA VAL A 85 -9.97 1.34 1.94
C VAL A 85 -9.06 2.52 1.62
N LEU A 86 -7.77 2.29 1.33
CA LEU A 86 -6.84 3.34 0.94
C LEU A 86 -7.28 4.02 -0.37
N THR A 87 -7.73 3.25 -1.36
CA THR A 87 -8.29 3.78 -2.61
C THR A 87 -9.45 4.73 -2.34
N ARG A 88 -10.38 4.36 -1.46
CA ARG A 88 -11.54 5.21 -1.11
C ARG A 88 -11.16 6.54 -0.47
N VAL A 89 -10.09 6.57 0.34
CA VAL A 89 -9.66 7.80 1.04
C VAL A 89 -8.64 8.63 0.26
N SER A 90 -8.17 8.15 -0.90
CA SER A 90 -7.19 8.82 -1.75
C SER A 90 -7.78 9.82 -2.75
N SER A 91 -9.07 10.15 -2.65
CA SER A 91 -9.77 11.04 -3.59
C SER A 91 -9.35 12.51 -3.53
N ALA A 92 -8.80 12.96 -2.40
CA ALA A 92 -8.61 14.39 -2.14
C ALA A 92 -7.17 14.90 -2.21
N LYS A 93 -6.18 14.01 -2.08
CA LYS A 93 -4.76 14.39 -1.94
C LYS A 93 -3.87 13.57 -2.87
N VAL A 94 -3.05 14.25 -3.67
CA VAL A 94 -2.08 13.59 -4.55
C VAL A 94 -1.08 12.76 -3.75
N GLY A 95 -0.70 13.21 -2.55
CA GLY A 95 0.18 12.42 -1.66
C GLY A 95 -0.41 11.08 -1.22
N SER A 96 -1.73 10.99 -1.02
CA SER A 96 -2.40 9.73 -0.70
C SER A 96 -2.49 8.80 -1.91
N LEU A 97 -2.76 9.37 -3.09
CA LEU A 97 -2.73 8.65 -4.36
C LEU A 97 -1.31 8.13 -4.69
N ASP A 98 -0.28 8.94 -4.47
CA ASP A 98 1.12 8.55 -4.68
C ASP A 98 1.52 7.38 -3.78
N LEU A 99 1.14 7.40 -2.50
CA LEU A 99 1.37 6.27 -1.59
C LEU A 99 0.66 5.00 -2.05
N LEU A 100 -0.61 5.11 -2.46
CA LEU A 100 -1.39 3.99 -2.99
C LEU A 100 -0.71 3.36 -4.21
N LEU A 101 -0.34 4.18 -5.20
CA LEU A 101 0.34 3.71 -6.41
C LEU A 101 1.68 3.04 -6.08
N ASN A 102 2.46 3.63 -5.17
CA ASN A 102 3.75 3.05 -4.76
C ASN A 102 3.61 1.69 -4.07
N ILE A 103 2.58 1.48 -3.25
CA ILE A 103 2.28 0.16 -2.65
C ILE A 103 1.91 -0.85 -3.72
N ILE A 104 1.01 -0.49 -4.64
CA ILE A 104 0.57 -1.37 -5.75
C ILE A 104 1.75 -1.74 -6.64
N PHE A 105 2.56 -0.76 -7.04
CA PHE A 105 3.74 -0.98 -7.85
C PHE A 105 4.75 -1.90 -7.16
N TYR A 106 4.93 -1.76 -5.85
CA TYR A 106 5.82 -2.64 -5.12
C TYR A 106 5.28 -4.07 -5.00
N GLN A 107 3.98 -4.24 -4.77
CA GLN A 107 3.32 -5.55 -4.81
C GLN A 107 3.55 -6.24 -6.17
N VAL A 108 3.25 -5.54 -7.28
CA VAL A 108 3.44 -6.07 -8.64
C VAL A 108 4.91 -6.39 -8.93
N LYS A 109 5.83 -5.58 -8.42
CA LYS A 109 7.27 -5.89 -8.50
C LYS A 109 7.57 -7.24 -7.86
N LYS A 110 7.08 -7.48 -6.63
CA LYS A 110 7.32 -8.74 -5.91
C LYS A 110 6.73 -9.93 -6.66
N GLU A 111 5.52 -9.80 -7.20
CA GLU A 111 4.86 -10.86 -7.99
C GLU A 111 5.67 -11.19 -9.25
N LYS A 112 6.13 -10.19 -10.00
CA LYS A 112 6.97 -10.38 -11.19
C LYS A 112 8.33 -10.99 -10.89
N GLU A 113 8.93 -10.63 -9.76
CA GLU A 113 10.23 -11.16 -9.33
C GLU A 113 10.12 -12.54 -8.66
N GLY A 114 8.91 -13.06 -8.45
CA GLY A 114 8.69 -14.33 -7.75
C GLY A 114 9.04 -14.27 -6.26
N THR A 115 9.03 -13.08 -5.66
CA THR A 115 9.32 -12.85 -4.23
C THR A 115 8.07 -12.53 -3.40
N ALA A 116 6.90 -12.50 -4.04
CA ALA A 116 5.62 -12.36 -3.36
C ALA A 116 5.21 -13.71 -2.75
N GLU A 117 4.77 -13.67 -1.49
CA GLU A 117 4.23 -14.85 -0.79
C GLU A 117 2.73 -15.05 -1.06
N PHE A 118 2.05 -14.03 -1.61
CA PHE A 118 0.67 -14.07 -2.10
C PHE A 118 0.51 -13.10 -3.27
N ASN A 119 -0.47 -13.34 -4.13
CA ASN A 119 -0.82 -12.48 -5.26
C ASN A 119 -2.10 -11.69 -4.96
N VAL A 120 -2.26 -10.55 -5.63
CA VAL A 120 -3.51 -9.77 -5.63
C VAL A 120 -4.13 -9.75 -7.02
N ASP A 121 -5.45 -9.52 -7.10
CA ASP A 121 -6.11 -9.22 -8.37
C ASP A 121 -5.73 -7.79 -8.80
N ILE A 122 -4.62 -7.69 -9.53
CA ILE A 122 -4.08 -6.41 -9.97
C ILE A 122 -4.99 -5.71 -10.97
N ASP A 123 -5.69 -6.47 -11.81
CA ASP A 123 -6.59 -5.91 -12.83
C ASP A 123 -7.78 -5.23 -12.16
N GLU A 124 -8.38 -5.89 -11.15
CA GLU A 124 -9.46 -5.30 -10.36
C GLU A 124 -8.99 -4.05 -9.59
N ILE A 125 -7.81 -4.11 -8.96
CA ILE A 125 -7.25 -2.98 -8.22
C ILE A 125 -7.01 -1.79 -9.16
N MET A 126 -6.38 -2.02 -10.32
CA MET A 126 -6.07 -0.97 -11.28
C MET A 126 -7.33 -0.38 -11.90
N ALA A 127 -8.37 -1.17 -12.17
CA ALA A 127 -9.66 -0.66 -12.64
C ALA A 127 -10.28 0.33 -11.62
N ARG A 128 -10.23 0.00 -10.32
CA ARG A 128 -10.72 0.88 -9.24
C ARG A 128 -9.87 2.15 -9.11
N VAL A 129 -8.55 2.05 -9.23
CA VAL A 129 -7.62 3.18 -9.17
C VAL A 129 -7.80 4.11 -10.38
N ASN A 130 -7.92 3.57 -11.59
CA ASN A 130 -8.18 4.38 -12.80
C ASN A 130 -9.50 5.13 -12.66
N LYS A 131 -10.55 4.46 -12.16
CA LYS A 131 -11.83 5.13 -11.87
C LYS A 131 -11.70 6.24 -10.83
N LEU A 132 -10.97 5.99 -9.72
CA LEU A 132 -10.70 7.00 -8.70
C LEU A 132 -10.03 8.25 -9.31
N ILE A 133 -9.03 8.04 -10.17
CA ILE A 133 -8.26 9.11 -10.79
C ILE A 133 -9.13 9.93 -11.73
N GLU A 134 -9.90 9.27 -12.59
CA GLU A 134 -10.79 9.93 -13.53
C GLU A 134 -11.88 10.74 -12.81
N ASP A 135 -12.51 10.14 -11.80
CA ASP A 135 -13.58 10.80 -11.03
C ASP A 135 -13.09 12.02 -10.23
N ASN A 136 -11.78 12.14 -9.95
CA ASN A 136 -11.21 13.18 -9.06
C ASN A 136 -10.10 14.01 -9.69
N LYS A 137 -9.92 13.96 -11.02
CA LYS A 137 -8.82 14.62 -11.74
C LYS A 137 -8.68 16.11 -11.43
N GLU A 138 -9.80 16.83 -11.39
CA GLU A 138 -9.81 18.27 -11.08
C GLU A 138 -9.44 18.56 -9.63
N VAL A 139 -9.83 17.69 -8.69
CA VAL A 139 -9.45 17.82 -7.28
C VAL A 139 -7.93 17.69 -7.15
N TYR A 140 -7.32 16.75 -7.86
CA TYR A 140 -5.87 16.58 -7.85
C TYR A 140 -5.11 17.73 -8.49
N ARG A 141 -5.61 18.31 -9.59
CA ARG A 141 -5.04 19.52 -10.20
C ARG A 141 -5.05 20.72 -9.25
N GLN A 142 -6.10 20.85 -8.43
CA GLN A 142 -6.19 21.89 -7.41
C GLN A 142 -5.27 21.64 -6.22
N ASP A 143 -5.10 20.38 -5.81
CA ASP A 143 -4.21 20.00 -4.70
C ASP A 143 -2.72 20.14 -5.07
N TYR A 144 -2.37 19.83 -6.31
CA TYR A 144 -0.98 19.82 -6.77
C TYR A 144 -0.86 20.41 -8.18
N ALA A 145 -0.24 21.60 -8.25
CA ALA A 145 -0.12 22.37 -9.50
C ALA A 145 0.56 21.61 -10.65
N SER A 146 1.45 20.65 -10.33
CA SER A 146 2.15 19.82 -11.31
C SER A 146 1.53 18.43 -11.45
N PHE A 147 0.24 18.27 -11.12
CA PHE A 147 -0.45 16.98 -11.16
C PHE A 147 -0.35 16.30 -12.51
N ASP A 148 -0.67 16.98 -13.63
CA ASP A 148 -0.65 16.34 -14.95
C ASP A 148 0.76 15.81 -15.29
N HIS A 149 1.81 16.58 -15.00
CA HIS A 149 3.19 16.13 -15.21
C HIS A 149 3.59 14.99 -14.28
N TRP A 150 3.18 15.02 -13.00
CA TRP A 150 3.39 13.90 -12.09
C TRP A 150 2.65 12.65 -12.58
N TYR A 151 1.43 12.81 -13.06
CA TYR A 151 0.58 11.73 -13.53
C TYR A 151 1.19 11.05 -14.77
N GLU A 152 1.60 11.82 -15.78
CA GLU A 152 2.31 11.31 -16.97
C GLU A 152 3.54 10.46 -16.60
N ARG A 153 4.31 10.89 -15.59
CA ARG A 153 5.44 10.10 -15.09
C ARG A 153 4.99 8.78 -14.44
N CYS A 154 3.92 8.81 -13.65
CA CYS A 154 3.35 7.58 -13.07
C CYS A 154 2.84 6.64 -14.17
N GLN A 155 2.17 7.14 -15.21
CA GLN A 155 1.71 6.33 -16.35
C GLN A 155 2.89 5.67 -17.08
N LYS A 156 3.97 6.43 -17.30
CA LYS A 156 5.19 5.90 -17.90
C LYS A 156 5.81 4.79 -17.05
N ILE A 157 5.92 5.00 -15.73
CA ILE A 157 6.47 4.01 -14.79
C ILE A 157 5.60 2.75 -14.75
N ALA A 158 4.28 2.91 -14.63
CA ALA A 158 3.30 1.83 -14.62
C ALA A 158 3.48 0.92 -15.85
N ARG A 159 3.53 1.52 -17.04
CA ARG A 159 3.68 0.78 -18.30
C ARG A 159 5.06 0.14 -18.44
N GLU A 160 6.14 0.91 -18.28
CA GLU A 160 7.49 0.45 -18.61
C GLU A 160 8.06 -0.55 -17.60
N LYS A 161 7.81 -0.34 -16.30
CA LYS A 161 8.35 -1.21 -15.25
C LYS A 161 7.38 -2.31 -14.85
N TYR A 162 6.09 -2.00 -14.82
CA TYR A 162 5.08 -2.87 -14.24
C TYR A 162 4.11 -3.44 -15.27
N GLY A 163 4.17 -3.03 -16.55
CA GLY A 163 3.26 -3.52 -17.58
C GLY A 163 1.79 -3.22 -17.27
N LEU A 164 1.53 -2.19 -16.47
CA LEU A 164 0.20 -1.78 -16.04
C LEU A 164 -0.27 -0.57 -16.86
N GLU A 165 -1.57 -0.49 -17.09
CA GLU A 165 -2.23 0.68 -17.67
C GLU A 165 -2.79 1.56 -16.56
N LEU A 166 -2.29 2.79 -16.50
CA LEU A 166 -2.76 3.83 -15.59
C LEU A 166 -3.34 4.95 -16.44
N GLY A 167 -4.65 5.18 -16.34
CA GLY A 167 -5.41 6.15 -17.14
C GLY A 167 -6.41 5.54 -18.09
#